data_AF-C1MV93-F1
#
_entry.id   AF-C1MV93-F1
#
_cell.length_a   1.000
_cell.length_b   1.000
_cell.length_c   1.000
_cell.angle_alpha   90.00
_cell.angle_beta   90.00
_cell.angle_gamma   90.00
#
_symmetry.space_group_name_H-M   'P 1'
#
loop_
_entity.id
_entity.type
_entity.pdbx_description
1 polymer ?
#
loop_
_entity_poly.entity_id
_entity_poly.type
_entity_poly.pdbx_seq_one_letter_code
_entity_poly.pdbx_strand_id
1 'polypeptide(L)'
;MVRFKNRYLLAELRFHDGRVDADATTDAVVLGALRQSHALNFGDVAAGVARGAVSVKRWDPRVSLLLLRCARDAHREVWGALTMLRDVGGRSVAVRVVHVGGTLRSASRA
;
A
#
# COMPACT_ATOMS: atom_id res chain seq x y z
N MET A 1 27.79 0.40 -12.18
CA MET A 1 26.91 1.35 -11.46
C MET A 1 25.72 0.58 -10.88
N VAL A 2 25.55 0.55 -9.55
CA VAL A 2 24.51 -0.24 -8.88
C VAL A 2 23.33 0.68 -8.54
N ARG A 3 22.10 0.27 -8.87
CA ARG A 3 20.86 1.04 -8.62
C ARG A 3 19.92 0.25 -7.72
N PHE A 4 19.32 0.93 -6.74
CA PHE A 4 18.23 0.38 -5.95
C PHE A 4 16.97 0.15 -6.81
N LYS A 5 16.47 -1.08 -6.84
CA LYS A 5 15.31 -1.47 -7.65
C LYS A 5 14.04 -1.37 -6.81
N ASN A 6 13.04 -0.65 -7.33
CA ASN A 6 11.74 -0.49 -6.70
C ASN A 6 10.67 -1.33 -7.42
N ARG A 7 9.58 -1.60 -6.70
CA ARG A 7 8.32 -2.08 -7.24
C ARG A 7 7.21 -1.10 -6.89
N TYR A 8 6.21 -1.04 -7.76
CA TYR A 8 5.04 -0.20 -7.61
C TYR A 8 3.79 -1.09 -7.61
N LEU A 9 3.02 -1.05 -6.54
CA LEU A 9 1.78 -1.80 -6.41
C LEU A 9 0.63 -0.83 -6.63
N LEU A 10 -0.25 -1.16 -7.57
CA LEU A 10 -1.55 -0.53 -7.74
C LEU A 10 -2.56 -1.40 -6.99
N ALA A 11 -3.27 -0.82 -6.04
CA ALA A 11 -4.25 -1.51 -5.21
C ALA A 11 -5.57 -0.74 -5.18
N GLU A 12 -6.68 -1.48 -5.14
CA GLU A 12 -8.04 -1.00 -4.97
C GLU A 12 -8.45 -1.21 -3.51
N LEU A 13 -8.93 -0.15 -2.86
CA LEU A 13 -9.45 -0.20 -1.49
C LEU A 13 -10.97 -0.21 -1.53
N ARG A 14 -11.60 -1.30 -1.08
CA ARG A 14 -13.06 -1.42 -1.03
C ARG A 14 -13.54 -1.26 0.39
N PHE A 15 -14.16 -0.13 0.69
CA PHE A 15 -14.76 0.10 1.99
C PHE A 15 -16.10 -0.63 2.09
N HIS A 16 -16.33 -1.31 3.22
CA HIS A 16 -17.54 -2.11 3.42
C HIS A 16 -18.83 -1.28 3.55
N ASP A 17 -18.71 -0.02 3.97
CA ASP A 17 -19.80 0.95 4.06
C ASP A 17 -20.15 1.59 2.69
N GLY A 18 -19.37 1.30 1.65
CA GLY A 18 -19.51 1.88 0.32
C GLY A 18 -19.22 3.39 0.24
N ARG A 19 -18.77 4.02 1.33
CA ARG A 19 -18.54 5.47 1.42
C ARG A 19 -17.05 5.74 1.59
N VAL A 20 -16.45 6.32 0.56
CA VAL A 20 -15.07 6.80 0.65
C VAL A 20 -15.09 8.20 1.24
N ASP A 21 -14.53 8.35 2.43
CA ASP A 21 -14.33 9.65 3.04
C ASP A 21 -12.93 10.15 2.69
N ALA A 22 -12.91 11.14 1.79
CA ALA A 22 -11.69 11.71 1.25
C ALA A 22 -10.89 12.48 2.31
N ASP A 23 -11.56 13.03 3.33
CA ASP A 23 -10.92 13.82 4.38
C ASP A 23 -10.31 12.93 5.46
N ALA A 24 -10.98 11.82 5.78
CA ALA A 24 -10.47 10.84 6.75
C ALA A 24 -9.35 9.95 6.19
N THR A 25 -9.42 9.62 4.89
CA THR A 25 -8.48 8.69 4.25
C THR A 25 -7.35 9.46 3.57
N THR A 26 -6.39 9.94 4.35
CA THR A 26 -5.18 10.59 3.81
C THR A 26 -4.07 9.56 3.50
N ASP A 27 -3.15 9.88 2.58
CA ASP A 27 -1.94 9.09 2.29
C ASP A 27 -1.20 8.63 3.56
N ALA A 28 -1.09 9.52 4.55
CA ALA A 28 -0.42 9.25 5.82
C ALA A 28 -1.17 8.21 6.66
N VAL A 29 -2.50 8.24 6.66
CA VAL A 29 -3.34 7.28 7.38
C VAL A 29 -3.22 5.90 6.75
N VAL A 30 -3.29 5.83 5.41
CA VAL A 30 -3.11 4.56 4.66
C VAL A 30 -1.70 3.99 4.90
N LEU A 31 -0.67 4.82 4.86
CA LEU A 31 0.70 4.40 5.12
C LEU A 31 0.90 3.92 6.56
N GLY A 32 0.26 4.59 7.54
CA GLY A 32 0.28 4.21 8.94
C GLY A 32 -0.36 2.84 9.15
N ALA A 33 -1.57 2.64 8.63
CA ALA A 33 -2.30 1.37 8.69
C ALA A 33 -1.51 0.24 8.03
N LEU A 34 -0.90 0.49 6.86
CA LEU A 34 -0.06 -0.50 6.18
C LEU A 34 1.16 -0.91 7.02
N ARG A 35 1.85 0.06 7.63
CA ARG A 35 3.02 -0.21 8.48
C ARG A 35 2.65 -1.02 9.72
N GLN A 36 1.51 -0.71 10.34
CA GLN A 36 0.99 -1.46 11.47
C GLN A 36 0.62 -2.89 11.06
N SER A 37 -0.09 -3.07 9.95
CA SER A 37 -0.41 -4.39 9.39
C SER A 37 0.86 -5.19 9.06
N HIS A 38 1.88 -4.55 8.49
CA HIS A 38 3.14 -5.20 8.16
C HIS A 38 3.88 -5.69 9.42
N ALA A 39 3.95 -4.86 10.46
CA ALA A 39 4.58 -5.24 11.72
C ALA A 39 3.82 -6.38 12.41
N LEU A 40 2.48 -6.32 12.42
CA LEU A 40 1.62 -7.37 13.00
C LEU A 40 1.79 -8.72 12.29
N ASN A 41 1.89 -8.73 10.95
CA ASN A 41 1.88 -9.98 10.18
C ASN A 41 3.29 -10.55 9.91
N PHE A 42 4.32 -9.70 9.80
CA PHE A 42 5.68 -10.11 9.42
C PHE A 42 6.74 -9.81 10.49
N GLY A 43 6.35 -9.16 11.60
CA GLY A 43 7.24 -8.80 12.70
C GLY A 43 8.01 -7.50 12.48
N ASP A 44 8.63 -7.02 13.57
CA ASP A 44 9.28 -5.71 13.61
C ASP A 44 10.55 -5.62 12.76
N VAL A 45 11.29 -6.72 12.64
CA VAL A 45 12.51 -6.77 11.82
C VAL A 45 12.19 -6.57 10.34
N ALA A 46 11.23 -7.33 9.81
CA ALA A 46 10.79 -7.20 8.42
C ALA A 46 10.18 -5.82 8.17
N ALA A 47 9.35 -5.33 9.11
CA ALA A 47 8.77 -4.00 9.02
C ALA A 47 9.85 -2.90 9.02
N GLY A 48 10.90 -3.03 9.84
CA GLY A 48 12.03 -2.11 9.89
C GLY A 48 12.80 -2.03 8.57
N VAL A 49 13.11 -3.19 7.97
CA VAL A 49 13.81 -3.28 6.69
C VAL A 49 13.00 -2.64 5.56
N ALA A 50 11.69 -2.90 5.49
CA ALA A 50 10.83 -2.35 4.45
C ALA A 50 10.51 -0.85 4.64
N ARG A 51 10.55 -0.33 5.88
CA ARG A 51 10.01 0.99 6.27
C ARG A 51 10.55 2.15 5.43
N GLY A 52 11.84 2.14 5.11
CA GLY A 52 12.50 3.22 4.35
C GLY A 52 12.17 3.22 2.86
N ALA A 53 11.79 2.06 2.29
CA ALA A 53 11.46 1.92 0.88
C ALA A 53 9.95 2.02 0.60
N VAL A 54 9.11 1.74 1.61
CA VAL A 54 7.65 1.79 1.51
C VAL A 54 7.15 3.23 1.61
N SER A 55 6.51 3.71 0.54
CA SER A 55 5.91 5.04 0.47
C SER A 55 4.65 5.04 -0.40
N VAL A 56 3.60 5.72 0.05
CA VAL A 56 2.42 6.01 -0.77
C VAL A 56 2.78 7.10 -1.77
N LYS A 57 2.47 6.87 -3.05
CA LYS A 57 2.71 7.83 -4.14
C LYS A 57 1.46 8.60 -4.52
N ARG A 58 0.31 7.96 -4.40
CA ARG A 58 -1.00 8.57 -4.65
C ARG A 58 -2.06 7.70 -4.00
N TRP A 59 -2.97 8.34 -3.29
CA TRP A 59 -4.30 7.84 -3.02
C TRP A 59 -5.30 8.65 -3.82
N ASP A 60 -6.19 7.99 -4.55
CA ASP A 60 -7.31 8.62 -5.26
C ASP A 60 -8.64 8.12 -4.68
N PRO A 61 -9.31 8.91 -3.84
CA PRO A 61 -10.60 8.55 -3.23
C PRO A 61 -11.70 8.30 -4.25
N ARG A 62 -11.66 8.93 -5.43
CA ARG A 62 -12.76 8.87 -6.41
C ARG A 62 -12.88 7.49 -7.04
N VAL A 63 -11.73 6.87 -7.31
CA VAL A 63 -11.63 5.53 -7.89
C VAL A 63 -11.19 4.48 -6.86
N SER A 64 -10.96 4.91 -5.62
CA SER A 64 -10.43 4.09 -4.52
C SER A 64 -9.14 3.35 -4.87
N LEU A 65 -8.25 4.02 -5.60
CA LEU A 65 -6.96 3.46 -6.04
C LEU A 65 -5.80 4.03 -5.23
N LEU A 66 -4.96 3.12 -4.76
CA LEU A 66 -3.72 3.37 -4.06
C LEU A 66 -2.54 2.96 -4.95
N LEU A 67 -1.57 3.87 -5.10
CA LEU A 67 -0.30 3.60 -5.73
C LEU A 67 0.81 3.62 -4.69
N LEU A 68 1.37 2.45 -4.41
CA LEU A 68 2.39 2.24 -3.39
C LEU A 68 3.75 1.94 -4.04
N ARG A 69 4.83 2.54 -3.54
CA ARG A 69 6.21 2.16 -3.85
C ARG A 69 6.77 1.28 -2.74
N CYS A 70 7.53 0.25 -3.08
CA CYS A 70 8.31 -0.57 -2.15
C CYS A 70 9.64 -1.03 -2.75
N ALA A 71 10.51 -1.62 -1.92
CA ALA A 71 11.71 -2.30 -2.36
C ALA A 71 11.37 -3.53 -3.22
N ARG A 72 12.21 -3.86 -4.20
CA ARG A 72 12.03 -5.10 -4.98
C ARG A 72 12.03 -6.33 -4.09
N ASP A 73 12.86 -6.38 -3.05
CA ASP A 73 13.02 -7.60 -2.27
C ASP A 73 11.86 -7.79 -1.29
N ALA A 74 11.35 -6.69 -0.70
CA ALA A 74 10.23 -6.71 0.24
C ALA A 74 8.82 -6.66 -0.41
N HIS A 75 8.70 -6.62 -1.74
CA HIS A 75 7.40 -6.38 -2.40
C HIS A 75 6.32 -7.44 -2.08
N ARG A 76 6.71 -8.69 -1.79
CA ARG A 76 5.78 -9.78 -1.47
C ARG A 76 5.19 -9.63 -0.06
N GLU A 77 6.02 -9.27 0.91
CA GLU A 77 5.59 -9.01 2.29
C GLU A 77 4.68 -7.78 2.32
N VAL A 78 5.06 -6.71 1.61
CA VAL A 78 4.24 -5.50 1.46
C VAL A 78 2.91 -5.79 0.78
N TRP A 79 2.89 -6.64 -0.26
CA TRP A 79 1.66 -7.12 -0.87
C TRP A 79 0.81 -7.88 0.15
N GLY A 80 1.38 -8.87 0.84
CA GLY A 80 0.66 -9.64 1.87
C GLY A 80 0.03 -8.72 2.94
N ALA A 81 0.82 -7.77 3.46
CA ALA A 81 0.37 -6.80 4.45
C ALA A 81 -0.77 -5.90 3.92
N LEU A 82 -0.73 -5.51 2.65
CA LEU A 82 -1.82 -4.78 1.98
C LEU A 82 -3.09 -5.64 1.95
N THR A 83 -3.02 -6.89 1.50
CA THR A 83 -4.20 -7.76 1.38
C THR A 83 -4.80 -8.18 2.72
N MET A 84 -4.01 -8.19 3.78
CA MET A 84 -4.44 -8.50 5.15
C MET A 84 -4.96 -7.27 5.91
N LEU A 85 -4.86 -6.09 5.31
CA LEU A 85 -5.34 -4.84 5.90
C LEU A 85 -6.87 -4.87 6.02
N ARG A 86 -7.39 -4.71 7.23
CA ARG A 86 -8.83 -4.76 7.52
C ARG A 86 -9.44 -3.43 7.91
N ASP A 87 -8.62 -2.49 8.35
CA ASP A 87 -9.05 -1.19 8.83
C ASP A 87 -8.12 -0.08 8.32
N VAL A 88 -8.71 1.02 7.86
CA VAL A 88 -8.01 2.28 7.55
C VAL A 88 -8.82 3.42 8.13
N GLY A 89 -8.23 4.17 9.05
CA GLY A 89 -8.87 5.33 9.64
C GLY A 89 -10.16 5.00 10.41
N GLY A 90 -10.25 3.81 11.02
CA GLY A 90 -11.44 3.36 11.76
C GLY A 90 -12.56 2.85 10.87
N ARG A 91 -12.29 2.55 9.59
CA ARG A 91 -13.25 1.96 8.67
C ARG A 91 -12.77 0.62 8.14
N SER A 92 -13.70 -0.32 8.12
CA SER A 92 -13.44 -1.65 7.58
C SER A 92 -13.27 -1.61 6.06
N VAL A 93 -12.13 -2.14 5.59
CA VAL A 93 -11.73 -2.14 4.20
C VAL A 93 -11.24 -3.53 3.77
N ALA A 94 -11.47 -3.87 2.51
CA ALA A 94 -10.84 -4.98 1.82
C ALA A 94 -9.95 -4.45 0.70
N VAL A 95 -8.68 -4.86 0.67
CA VAL A 95 -7.72 -4.37 -0.31
C VAL A 95 -7.45 -5.44 -1.37
N ARG A 96 -7.51 -5.06 -2.64
CA ARG A 96 -7.15 -5.90 -3.77
C ARG A 96 -5.98 -5.28 -4.52
N VAL A 97 -4.88 -6.01 -4.68
CA VAL A 97 -3.79 -5.57 -5.57
C VAL A 97 -4.18 -5.88 -7.02
N VAL A 98 -4.20 -4.84 -7.86
CA VAL A 98 -4.58 -4.90 -9.27
C VAL A 98 -3.36 -5.18 -10.14
N HIS A 99 -2.23 -4.51 -9.86
CA HIS A 99 -1.04 -4.61 -10.68
C HIS A 99 0.25 -4.39 -9.88
N VAL A 100 1.34 -5.03 -10.33
CA VAL A 100 2.70 -4.82 -9.79
C VAL A 100 3.65 -4.45 -10.92
N GLY A 101 4.07 -3.19 -10.94
CA GLY A 101 4.94 -2.62 -11.97
C GLY A 101 6.39 -2.40 -11.50
N GLY A 102 7.33 -2.36 -12.44
CA GLY A 102 8.73 -1.99 -12.18
C GLY A 102 8.99 -0.48 -12.21
N THR A 103 8.10 0.29 -12.84
CA THR A 103 8.20 1.75 -12.95
C THR A 103 6.88 2.39 -12.59
N LEU A 104 6.93 3.64 -12.11
CA LEU A 104 5.73 4.40 -11.77
C LEU A 104 4.80 4.54 -12.98
N ARG A 105 5.37 4.79 -14.16
CA ARG A 105 4.63 4.98 -15.42
C ARG A 105 3.91 3.72 -15.90
N SER A 106 4.50 2.54 -15.65
CA SER A 106 3.86 1.25 -15.95
C SER A 106 2.72 0.97 -14.99
N ALA A 107 2.92 1.20 -13.69
CA ALA A 107 1.89 0.92 -12.69
C ALA A 107 0.71 1.90 -12.76
N SER A 108 0.92 3.14 -13.20
CA SER A 108 -0.16 4.13 -13.34
C SER A 108 -1.03 3.97 -14.59
N ARG A 109 -0.66 3.07 -15.52
CA ARG A 109 -1.36 2.83 -16.80
C ARG A 109 -2.07 1.47 -16.86
N ALA A 110 -1.86 0.65 -15.85
CA ALA A 110 -2.49 -0.67 -15.72
C ALA A 110 -3.92 -0.49 -15.20
#